data_AF-A0A4Z0YK14-F1
#
_entry.id   AF-A0A4Z0YK14-F1
#
_cell.length_a   1.000
_cell.length_b   1.000
_cell.length_c   1.000
_cell.angle_alpha   90.00
_cell.angle_beta   90.00
_cell.angle_gamma   90.00
#
_symmetry.space_group_name_H-M   'P 1'
#
loop_
_entity.id
_entity.type
_entity.pdbx_description
1 polymer ?
#
loop_
_entity_poly.entity_id
_entity_poly.type
_entity_poly.pdbx_seq_one_letter_code
_entity_poly.pdbx_strand_id
1 'polypeptide(L)'
;MPGRTLPTLTQAEVESHNSAKTCYVTVGTNVYDVTDFIDSHPGGAELILDYAGKDIAAILKDEDSHAHSDAAYEVLDESLVGFLVTQKLAPSTQDQVNTGDTQINEKVTPTIHPRTGMSCEEDLSKDTDLSQDYKTHKFLDLNRPLLMQVWYGGFSKEFYLEQVHRPRHYKGGASAPLFGNFLEPLSLTPWWMIPMLWLPAVAYGTYLAAPGFDRYGTLAVSWLSGLLTWTLLEYILHRFLFHLDHYLPDNRVGITLHFLLHGVHHYLPMDKYRLVMPPTLFLILATPFWKLAHAIFSFNWHLGTAVYCGGIFGYVMYDMTHYFLHHQNLPLWYKGLKKYHLAHHFLDYELGFGVTSAFWDRVFNTELPTAGKTK
;
A
#
# COMPACT_ATOMS: atom_id res chain seq x y z
N MET A 1 -3.12 5.38 -21.01
CA MET A 1 -3.80 4.49 -21.97
C MET A 1 -5.29 4.56 -21.68
N PRO A 2 -6.19 4.53 -22.68
CA PRO A 2 -7.63 4.53 -22.44
C PRO A 2 -8.01 3.23 -21.71
N GLY A 3 -8.75 3.34 -20.61
CA GLY A 3 -9.21 2.20 -19.81
C GLY A 3 -10.07 1.27 -20.67
N ARG A 4 -9.55 0.08 -20.97
CA ARG A 4 -10.31 -0.97 -21.65
C ARG A 4 -11.33 -1.54 -20.67
N THR A 5 -12.60 -1.21 -20.86
CA THR A 5 -13.71 -2.02 -20.34
C THR A 5 -13.62 -3.40 -21.00
N LEU A 6 -13.49 -4.46 -20.20
CA LEU A 6 -13.41 -5.83 -20.72
C LEU A 6 -14.73 -6.18 -21.46
N PRO A 7 -14.66 -6.84 -22.63
CA PRO A 7 -15.82 -7.19 -23.43
C PRO A 7 -16.74 -8.21 -22.75
N THR A 8 -18.01 -8.22 -23.17
CA THR A 8 -18.95 -9.29 -22.83
C THR A 8 -19.02 -10.28 -23.99
N LEU A 9 -18.82 -11.56 -23.73
CA LEU A 9 -18.76 -12.65 -24.69
C LEU A 9 -19.97 -13.56 -24.53
N THR A 10 -20.50 -14.10 -25.62
CA THR A 10 -21.53 -15.14 -25.58
C THR A 10 -20.91 -16.50 -25.28
N GLN A 11 -21.71 -17.42 -24.75
CA GLN A 11 -21.25 -18.79 -24.51
C GLN A 11 -20.70 -19.44 -25.80
N ALA A 12 -21.36 -19.20 -26.94
CA ALA A 12 -20.93 -19.71 -28.24
C ALA A 12 -19.57 -19.14 -28.70
N GLU A 13 -19.27 -17.88 -28.36
CA GLU A 13 -17.96 -17.29 -28.64
C GLU A 13 -16.87 -17.94 -27.79
N VAL A 14 -17.12 -18.16 -26.49
CA VAL A 14 -16.16 -18.84 -25.61
C VAL A 14 -15.91 -20.29 -26.06
N GLU A 15 -16.96 -21.02 -26.42
CA GLU A 15 -16.86 -22.40 -26.94
C GLU A 15 -16.11 -22.50 -28.27
N SER A 16 -16.04 -21.41 -29.03
CA SER A 16 -15.26 -21.35 -30.28
C SER A 16 -13.75 -21.25 -30.03
N HIS A 17 -13.34 -20.84 -28.83
CA HIS A 17 -11.95 -20.76 -28.39
C HIS A 17 -11.53 -22.06 -27.68
N ASN A 18 -11.52 -23.18 -28.42
CA ASN A 18 -11.35 -24.53 -27.88
C ASN A 18 -10.08 -25.27 -28.37
N SER A 19 -8.99 -24.55 -28.68
CA SER A 19 -7.77 -25.17 -29.22
C SER A 19 -6.48 -24.59 -28.64
N ALA A 20 -5.35 -25.24 -28.84
CA ALA A 20 -4.05 -24.77 -28.33
C ALA A 20 -3.60 -23.38 -28.86
N LYS A 21 -4.23 -22.88 -29.93
CA LYS A 21 -3.93 -21.54 -30.46
C LYS A 21 -4.80 -20.44 -29.86
N THR A 22 -5.89 -20.84 -29.22
CA THR A 22 -6.95 -19.97 -28.71
C THR A 22 -7.79 -20.82 -27.75
N CYS A 23 -7.54 -20.69 -26.46
CA CYS A 23 -8.12 -21.52 -25.40
C CYS A 23 -8.72 -20.64 -24.31
N TYR A 24 -10.04 -20.54 -24.28
CA TYR A 24 -10.74 -19.79 -23.25
C TYR A 24 -11.42 -20.75 -22.27
N VAL A 25 -11.53 -20.34 -21.02
CA VAL A 25 -12.25 -21.09 -19.97
C VAL A 25 -13.12 -20.13 -19.17
N THR A 26 -14.12 -20.66 -18.47
CA THR A 26 -14.99 -19.84 -17.61
C THR A 26 -14.96 -20.27 -16.17
N VAL A 27 -15.18 -19.31 -15.27
CA VAL A 27 -15.54 -19.58 -13.87
C VAL A 27 -16.72 -18.69 -13.55
N GLY A 28 -17.92 -19.28 -13.54
CA GLY A 28 -19.15 -18.54 -13.37
C GLY A 28 -19.39 -17.58 -14.53
N THR A 29 -19.40 -16.26 -14.28
CA THR A 29 -19.60 -15.24 -15.33
C THR A 29 -18.30 -14.73 -15.94
N ASN A 30 -17.14 -15.12 -15.43
CA ASN A 30 -15.84 -14.63 -15.88
C ASN A 30 -15.30 -15.50 -17.01
N VAL A 31 -14.69 -14.86 -18.02
CA VAL A 31 -14.06 -15.52 -19.16
C VAL A 31 -12.55 -15.23 -19.13
N TYR A 32 -11.75 -16.29 -19.18
CA TYR A 32 -10.30 -16.24 -19.08
C TYR A 32 -9.66 -16.78 -20.36
N ASP A 33 -8.66 -16.08 -20.88
CA ASP A 33 -7.83 -16.53 -21.99
C ASP A 33 -6.55 -17.17 -21.43
N VAL A 34 -6.53 -18.49 -21.39
CA VAL A 34 -5.40 -19.26 -20.84
C VAL A 34 -4.45 -19.73 -21.94
N THR A 35 -4.55 -19.20 -23.16
CA THR A 35 -3.76 -19.66 -24.33
C THR A 35 -2.26 -19.64 -24.06
N ASP A 36 -1.75 -18.55 -23.49
CA ASP A 36 -0.31 -18.39 -23.20
C ASP A 36 0.15 -19.24 -22.00
N PHE A 37 -0.78 -19.72 -21.18
CA PHE A 37 -0.49 -20.53 -19.99
C PHE A 37 -0.46 -22.04 -20.26
N ILE A 38 -1.00 -22.50 -21.40
CA ILE A 38 -1.12 -23.94 -21.75
C ILE A 38 0.21 -24.69 -21.55
N ASP A 39 1.29 -24.17 -22.15
CA ASP A 39 2.61 -24.83 -22.12
C ASP A 39 3.33 -24.67 -20.77
N SER A 40 2.86 -23.76 -19.93
CA SER A 40 3.42 -23.47 -18.60
C SER A 40 2.66 -24.16 -17.47
N HIS A 41 1.58 -24.88 -17.78
CA HIS A 41 0.75 -25.55 -16.79
C HIS A 41 1.49 -26.74 -16.17
N PRO A 42 1.73 -26.75 -14.84
CA PRO A 42 2.50 -27.81 -14.18
C PRO A 42 1.88 -29.21 -14.30
N GLY A 43 0.57 -29.31 -14.52
CA GLY A 43 -0.16 -30.57 -14.71
C GLY A 43 -0.15 -31.10 -16.15
N GLY A 44 0.44 -30.36 -17.11
CA GLY A 44 0.44 -30.72 -18.53
C GLY A 44 -0.58 -29.90 -19.34
N ALA A 45 -0.24 -29.65 -20.60
CA ALA A 45 -1.04 -28.86 -21.54
C ALA A 45 -2.36 -29.54 -21.89
N GLU A 46 -2.36 -30.87 -21.96
CA GLU A 46 -3.50 -31.72 -22.28
C GLU A 46 -4.68 -31.52 -21.32
N LEU A 47 -4.40 -31.33 -20.03
CA LEU A 47 -5.45 -31.13 -19.01
C LEU A 47 -6.20 -29.80 -19.20
N ILE A 48 -5.52 -28.76 -19.70
CA ILE A 48 -6.18 -27.49 -20.01
C ILE A 48 -7.03 -27.64 -21.28
N LEU A 49 -6.50 -28.32 -22.30
CA LEU A 49 -7.18 -28.50 -23.58
C LEU A 49 -8.48 -29.31 -23.47
N ASP A 50 -8.55 -30.27 -22.53
CA ASP A 50 -9.78 -31.03 -22.25
C ASP A 50 -10.94 -30.15 -21.74
N TYR A 51 -10.61 -28.98 -21.19
CA TYR A 51 -11.55 -27.99 -20.66
C TYR A 51 -11.65 -26.71 -21.50
N ALA A 52 -11.01 -26.68 -22.67
CA ALA A 52 -11.09 -25.53 -23.56
C ALA A 52 -12.54 -25.26 -24.00
N GLY A 53 -13.00 -24.02 -23.80
CA GLY A 53 -14.37 -23.58 -24.04
C GLY A 53 -15.38 -23.92 -22.94
N LYS A 54 -14.94 -24.44 -21.78
CA LYS A 54 -15.83 -24.94 -20.70
C LYS A 54 -15.67 -24.18 -19.39
N ASP A 55 -16.63 -24.38 -18.48
CA ASP A 55 -16.53 -23.93 -17.10
C ASP A 55 -15.66 -24.87 -16.27
N ILE A 56 -14.69 -24.30 -15.57
CA ILE A 56 -13.69 -25.02 -14.78
C ILE A 56 -13.87 -24.84 -13.27
N ALA A 57 -14.96 -24.21 -12.81
CA ALA A 57 -15.15 -23.93 -11.39
C ALA A 57 -15.21 -25.19 -10.52
N ALA A 58 -15.79 -26.27 -11.07
CA ALA A 58 -15.90 -27.55 -10.40
C ALA A 58 -14.54 -28.25 -10.30
N ILE A 59 -13.77 -28.31 -11.39
CA ILE A 59 -12.49 -29.02 -11.43
C ILE A 59 -11.38 -28.28 -10.66
N LEU A 60 -11.42 -26.94 -10.60
CA LEU A 60 -10.49 -26.17 -9.77
C LEU A 60 -10.64 -26.46 -8.26
N LYS A 61 -11.85 -26.81 -7.83
CA LYS A 61 -12.21 -27.12 -6.44
C LYS A 61 -12.21 -28.61 -6.13
N ASP A 62 -11.87 -29.46 -7.11
CA ASP A 62 -11.88 -30.90 -6.95
C ASP A 62 -10.59 -31.37 -6.25
N GLU A 63 -10.66 -31.52 -4.94
CA GLU A 63 -9.55 -31.99 -4.10
C GLU A 63 -9.10 -33.42 -4.43
N ASP A 64 -9.97 -34.24 -5.06
CA ASP A 64 -9.62 -35.61 -5.47
C ASP A 64 -8.76 -35.63 -6.74
N SER A 65 -8.78 -34.55 -7.54
CA SER A 65 -7.93 -34.37 -8.72
C SER A 65 -6.56 -33.79 -8.34
N HIS A 66 -6.53 -32.60 -7.76
CA HIS A 66 -5.41 -31.97 -7.03
C HIS A 66 -5.83 -30.60 -6.50
N ALA A 67 -5.26 -30.19 -5.35
CA ALA A 67 -5.50 -28.85 -4.81
C ALA A 67 -4.63 -27.80 -5.53
N HIS A 68 -5.27 -26.78 -6.12
CA HIS A 68 -4.60 -25.61 -6.68
C HIS A 68 -4.16 -24.66 -5.55
N SER A 69 -2.90 -24.23 -5.55
CA SER A 69 -2.39 -23.22 -4.60
C SER A 69 -3.00 -21.85 -4.90
N ASP A 70 -2.98 -20.92 -3.94
CA ASP A 70 -3.40 -19.53 -4.14
C ASP A 70 -2.73 -18.88 -5.37
N ALA A 71 -1.46 -19.20 -5.64
CA ALA A 71 -0.73 -18.72 -6.81
C ALA A 71 -1.32 -19.19 -8.16
N ALA A 72 -1.99 -20.35 -8.19
CA ALA A 72 -2.63 -20.86 -9.41
C ALA A 72 -3.93 -20.10 -9.71
N TYR A 73 -4.66 -19.68 -8.66
CA TYR A 73 -5.81 -18.79 -8.80
C TYR A 73 -5.37 -17.37 -9.22
N GLU A 74 -4.23 -16.89 -8.72
CA GLU A 74 -3.65 -15.61 -9.16
C GLU A 74 -3.30 -15.61 -10.67
N VAL A 75 -2.73 -16.70 -11.20
CA VAL A 75 -2.45 -16.83 -12.65
C VAL A 75 -3.74 -16.85 -13.49
N LEU A 76 -4.79 -17.49 -12.98
CA LEU A 76 -6.09 -17.49 -13.65
C LEU A 76 -6.69 -16.07 -13.68
N ASP A 77 -6.63 -15.32 -12.59
CA ASP A 77 -7.15 -13.94 -12.53
C ASP A 77 -6.42 -12.98 -13.49
N GLU A 78 -5.10 -13.14 -13.68
CA GLU A 78 -4.33 -12.39 -14.68
C GLU A 78 -4.79 -12.67 -16.13
N SER A 79 -5.42 -13.82 -16.36
CA SER A 79 -5.91 -14.27 -17.66
C SER A 79 -7.33 -13.75 -17.98
N LEU A 80 -7.92 -12.89 -17.15
CA LEU A 80 -9.29 -12.42 -17.32
C LEU A 80 -9.44 -11.51 -18.56
N VAL A 81 -10.27 -11.93 -19.51
CA VAL A 81 -10.48 -11.22 -20.78
C VAL A 81 -11.91 -10.72 -20.99
N GLY A 82 -12.88 -11.16 -20.19
CA GLY A 82 -14.27 -10.72 -20.38
C GLY A 82 -15.27 -11.36 -19.43
N PHE A 83 -16.55 -11.11 -19.72
CA PHE A 83 -17.68 -11.64 -18.95
C PHE A 83 -18.72 -12.31 -19.87
N LEU A 84 -19.44 -13.34 -19.41
CA LEU A 84 -20.50 -13.99 -20.19
C LEU A 84 -21.79 -13.14 -20.28
N VAL A 85 -22.41 -13.07 -21.47
CA VAL A 85 -23.70 -12.38 -21.69
C VAL A 85 -24.82 -13.10 -20.94
N THR A 86 -25.41 -12.44 -19.93
CA THR A 86 -26.66 -12.92 -19.30
C THR A 86 -27.85 -12.44 -20.14
N GLN A 87 -28.57 -13.36 -20.79
CA GLN A 87 -29.78 -13.03 -21.55
C GLN A 87 -30.83 -12.39 -20.63
N LYS A 88 -31.23 -11.15 -20.93
CA LYS A 88 -32.37 -10.46 -20.28
C LYS A 88 -33.40 -10.09 -21.36
N LEU A 89 -34.53 -10.80 -21.41
CA LEU A 89 -35.71 -10.45 -22.23
C LEU A 89 -36.77 -9.89 -21.25
N ALA A 90 -37.00 -8.58 -21.20
CA ALA A 90 -37.93 -7.74 -21.98
C ALA A 90 -39.28 -7.52 -21.25
N PRO A 91 -39.91 -6.32 -21.33
CA PRO A 91 -40.98 -5.90 -20.43
C PRO A 91 -42.39 -6.22 -20.97
N SER A 92 -43.27 -6.78 -20.14
CA SER A 92 -44.71 -6.82 -20.39
C SER A 92 -45.54 -6.69 -19.11
N THR A 93 -46.67 -6.03 -19.26
CA THR A 93 -47.65 -5.53 -18.29
C THR A 93 -48.46 -6.57 -17.50
N GLN A 94 -48.83 -6.15 -16.28
CA GLN A 94 -50.02 -6.46 -15.46
C GLN A 94 -50.18 -7.80 -14.69
N ASP A 95 -50.55 -7.57 -13.42
CA ASP A 95 -51.39 -8.33 -12.47
C ASP A 95 -50.86 -9.50 -11.60
N GLN A 96 -50.74 -9.14 -10.32
CA GLN A 96 -51.17 -9.79 -9.06
C GLN A 96 -50.61 -11.14 -8.56
N VAL A 97 -50.42 -11.11 -7.23
CA VAL A 97 -50.54 -12.14 -6.18
C VAL A 97 -49.24 -12.72 -5.58
N ASN A 98 -49.12 -12.48 -4.27
CA ASN A 98 -48.27 -13.08 -3.24
C ASN A 98 -47.82 -14.52 -3.45
N THR A 99 -46.56 -14.82 -3.13
CA THR A 99 -46.15 -15.51 -1.88
C THR A 99 -44.62 -15.62 -1.82
N GLY A 100 -44.10 -15.76 -0.61
CA GLY A 100 -42.71 -15.50 -0.24
C GLY A 100 -41.64 -16.35 -0.93
N ASP A 101 -40.49 -15.71 -1.14
CA ASP A 101 -39.22 -16.14 -0.54
C ASP A 101 -38.19 -15.02 -0.77
N THR A 102 -37.72 -14.44 0.32
CA THR A 102 -36.75 -13.33 0.29
C THR A 102 -35.38 -13.88 -0.08
N GLN A 103 -35.14 -14.12 -1.37
CA GLN A 103 -33.78 -14.28 -1.88
C GLN A 103 -33.15 -12.89 -2.03
N ILE A 104 -32.22 -12.63 -1.12
CA ILE A 104 -31.36 -11.45 -1.10
C ILE A 104 -30.49 -11.53 -2.36
N ASN A 105 -30.83 -10.73 -3.36
CA ASN A 105 -30.06 -10.59 -4.58
C ASN A 105 -28.86 -9.66 -4.24
N GLU A 106 -27.83 -10.22 -3.62
CA GLU A 106 -26.56 -9.54 -3.42
C GLU A 106 -25.92 -9.30 -4.79
N LYS A 107 -26.14 -8.10 -5.34
CA LYS A 107 -25.12 -7.49 -6.19
C LYS A 107 -23.82 -7.54 -5.40
N VAL A 108 -22.88 -8.39 -5.82
CA VAL A 108 -21.48 -8.31 -5.39
C VAL A 108 -20.96 -6.97 -5.89
N THR A 109 -21.26 -5.95 -5.09
CA THR A 109 -20.53 -4.69 -5.10
C THR A 109 -19.13 -5.10 -4.66
N PRO A 110 -18.05 -4.71 -5.36
CA PRO A 110 -16.72 -4.97 -4.85
C PRO A 110 -16.68 -4.49 -3.39
N THR A 111 -16.21 -5.33 -2.48
CA THR A 111 -16.23 -5.03 -1.05
C THR A 111 -15.34 -3.83 -0.79
N ILE A 112 -15.95 -2.64 -0.83
CA ILE A 112 -15.27 -1.39 -0.55
C ILE A 112 -14.92 -1.40 0.93
N HIS A 113 -13.64 -1.27 1.25
CA HIS A 113 -13.21 -1.27 2.63
C HIS A 113 -13.78 -0.02 3.34
N PRO A 114 -14.51 -0.15 4.45
CA PRO A 114 -15.29 0.94 5.04
C PRO A 114 -14.43 2.10 5.55
N ARG A 115 -13.16 1.83 5.87
CA ARG A 115 -12.23 2.84 6.39
C ARG A 115 -11.56 3.63 5.28
N THR A 116 -11.02 2.96 4.27
CA THR A 116 -10.21 3.56 3.19
C THR A 116 -11.04 3.92 1.96
N GLY A 117 -12.22 3.32 1.80
CA GLY A 117 -13.09 3.51 0.64
C GLY A 117 -12.57 2.84 -0.64
N MET A 118 -11.59 1.95 -0.53
CA MET A 118 -10.94 1.28 -1.67
C MET A 118 -11.36 -0.18 -1.77
N SER A 119 -11.32 -0.70 -3.00
CA SER A 119 -11.62 -2.11 -3.30
C SER A 119 -10.38 -2.92 -3.65
N CYS A 120 -9.34 -2.30 -4.21
CA CYS A 120 -8.11 -2.97 -4.61
C CYS A 120 -6.90 -2.00 -4.65
N GLU A 121 -5.69 -2.55 -4.88
CA GLU A 121 -4.44 -1.77 -5.00
C GLU A 121 -4.50 -0.75 -6.15
N GLU A 122 -5.12 -1.12 -7.27
CA GLU A 122 -5.21 -0.27 -8.47
C GLU A 122 -5.97 1.04 -8.20
N ASP A 123 -6.84 1.06 -7.18
CA ASP A 123 -7.59 2.26 -6.78
C ASP A 123 -6.66 3.36 -6.26
N LEU A 124 -5.47 3.03 -5.74
CA LEU A 124 -4.49 4.01 -5.26
C LEU A 124 -3.94 4.93 -6.36
N SER A 125 -4.02 4.48 -7.62
CA SER A 125 -3.50 5.21 -8.78
C SER A 125 -4.61 5.84 -9.64
N LYS A 126 -5.89 5.69 -9.26
CA LYS A 126 -7.00 6.28 -10.01
C LYS A 126 -7.15 7.75 -9.68
N ASP A 127 -7.11 8.60 -10.71
CA ASP A 127 -7.30 10.05 -10.58
C ASP A 127 -8.61 10.39 -9.86
N THR A 128 -8.52 11.26 -8.86
CA THR A 128 -9.69 11.77 -8.12
C THR A 128 -10.33 12.94 -8.88
N ASP A 129 -11.66 12.92 -9.06
CA ASP A 129 -12.40 14.12 -9.45
C ASP A 129 -12.44 15.09 -8.28
N LEU A 130 -11.62 16.14 -8.37
CA LEU A 130 -11.39 17.08 -7.28
C LEU A 130 -12.65 17.85 -6.88
N SER A 131 -13.52 18.17 -7.85
CA SER A 131 -14.74 18.94 -7.58
C SER A 131 -15.80 18.06 -6.94
N GLN A 132 -15.89 16.80 -7.38
CA GLN A 132 -16.83 15.83 -6.81
C GLN A 132 -16.38 15.37 -5.42
N ASP A 133 -15.09 15.10 -5.21
CA ASP A 133 -14.55 14.70 -3.91
C ASP A 133 -14.86 15.75 -2.83
N TYR A 134 -14.56 17.03 -3.10
CA TYR A 134 -14.87 18.10 -2.16
C TYR A 134 -16.38 18.27 -1.92
N LYS A 135 -17.22 18.07 -2.96
CA LYS A 135 -18.68 18.12 -2.81
C LYS A 135 -19.21 17.00 -1.92
N THR A 136 -18.67 15.80 -2.06
CA THR A 136 -19.12 14.60 -1.35
C THR A 136 -18.61 14.56 0.09
N HIS A 137 -17.30 14.74 0.27
CA HIS A 137 -16.64 14.49 1.56
C HIS A 137 -16.45 15.74 2.42
N LYS A 138 -16.54 16.95 1.83
CA LYS A 138 -16.38 18.23 2.55
C LYS A 138 -15.08 18.33 3.37
N PHE A 139 -14.03 17.64 2.93
CA PHE A 139 -12.73 17.62 3.60
C PHE A 139 -11.79 18.69 3.05
N LEU A 140 -10.92 18.36 2.10
CA LEU A 140 -9.97 19.30 1.49
C LEU A 140 -10.31 19.52 0.00
N ASP A 141 -10.32 20.77 -0.44
CA ASP A 141 -10.42 21.11 -1.85
C ASP A 141 -9.04 21.03 -2.49
N LEU A 142 -8.80 19.95 -3.23
CA LEU A 142 -7.54 19.69 -3.96
C LEU A 142 -7.24 20.73 -5.04
N ASN A 143 -8.18 21.62 -5.41
CA ASN A 143 -7.90 22.74 -6.31
C ASN A 143 -7.20 23.93 -5.61
N ARG A 144 -7.03 23.86 -4.28
CA ARG A 144 -6.44 24.93 -3.47
C ARG A 144 -5.33 24.38 -2.57
N PRO A 145 -4.43 25.24 -2.05
CA PRO A 145 -3.38 24.82 -1.14
C PRO A 145 -3.92 24.14 0.12
N LEU A 146 -3.35 22.98 0.48
CA LEU A 146 -3.91 22.10 1.51
C LEU A 146 -3.60 22.55 2.94
N LEU A 147 -2.42 23.11 3.21
CA LEU A 147 -1.97 23.33 4.60
C LEU A 147 -2.88 24.28 5.38
N MET A 148 -3.25 25.40 4.75
CA MET A 148 -4.14 26.39 5.39
C MET A 148 -5.58 25.88 5.50
N GLN A 149 -6.00 24.96 4.63
CA GLN A 149 -7.28 24.28 4.78
C GLN A 149 -7.28 23.35 5.99
N VAL A 150 -6.19 22.63 6.25
CA VAL A 150 -6.05 21.81 7.47
C VAL A 150 -6.02 22.69 8.72
N TRP A 151 -5.24 23.78 8.69
CA TRP A 151 -5.05 24.66 9.84
C TRP A 151 -6.31 25.45 10.25
N TYR A 152 -7.08 25.93 9.26
CA TYR A 152 -8.29 26.75 9.47
C TYR A 152 -9.60 26.00 9.21
N GLY A 153 -9.55 24.72 8.82
CA GLY A 153 -10.73 23.94 8.41
C GLY A 153 -11.71 23.63 9.53
N GLY A 154 -11.28 23.71 10.79
CA GLY A 154 -12.15 23.48 11.95
C GLY A 154 -12.66 22.04 12.08
N PHE A 155 -11.95 21.08 11.51
CA PHE A 155 -12.29 19.66 11.58
C PHE A 155 -12.20 19.13 13.02
N SER A 156 -13.14 18.28 13.41
CA SER A 156 -12.94 17.42 14.58
C SER A 156 -11.91 16.35 14.26
N LYS A 157 -11.24 15.84 15.28
CA LYS A 157 -10.31 14.71 15.21
C LYS A 157 -10.92 13.52 14.45
N GLU A 158 -12.13 13.10 14.81
CA GLU A 158 -12.77 11.91 14.24
C GLU A 158 -13.01 12.07 12.75
N PHE A 159 -13.55 13.22 12.34
CA PHE A 159 -13.78 13.52 10.92
C PHE A 159 -12.46 13.60 10.15
N TYR A 160 -11.45 14.26 10.71
CA TYR A 160 -10.12 14.32 10.10
C TYR A 160 -9.51 12.93 9.91
N LEU A 161 -9.50 12.08 10.93
CA LEU A 161 -8.91 10.75 10.87
C LEU A 161 -9.64 9.83 9.88
N GLU A 162 -10.97 9.93 9.80
CA GLU A 162 -11.75 9.20 8.79
C GLU A 162 -11.37 9.64 7.38
N GLN A 163 -11.16 10.94 7.15
CA GLN A 163 -10.91 11.45 5.80
C GLN A 163 -9.45 11.38 5.37
N VAL A 164 -8.50 11.61 6.26
CA VAL A 164 -7.06 11.66 5.92
C VAL A 164 -6.52 10.28 5.52
N HIS A 165 -7.07 9.19 6.08
CA HIS A 165 -6.70 7.82 5.75
C HIS A 165 -7.48 7.22 4.58
N ARG A 166 -8.35 8.01 3.94
CA ARG A 166 -9.00 7.65 2.68
C ARG A 166 -8.15 8.20 1.54
N PRO A 167 -7.43 7.37 0.76
CA PRO A 167 -6.45 7.91 -0.17
C PRO A 167 -7.10 8.57 -1.39
N ARG A 168 -6.50 9.66 -1.87
CA ARG A 168 -6.83 10.39 -3.11
C ARG A 168 -5.63 10.39 -4.04
N HIS A 169 -5.87 10.69 -5.32
CA HIS A 169 -4.82 10.82 -6.33
C HIS A 169 -4.95 12.14 -7.09
N TYR A 170 -3.86 12.91 -7.14
CA TYR A 170 -3.84 14.24 -7.73
C TYR A 170 -3.36 14.23 -9.19
N LYS A 171 -4.28 14.56 -10.12
CA LYS A 171 -4.04 14.94 -11.52
C LYS A 171 -2.83 14.25 -12.18
N GLY A 172 -2.96 12.96 -12.50
CA GLY A 172 -1.95 12.20 -13.24
C GLY A 172 -0.64 12.02 -12.47
N GLY A 173 -0.69 11.98 -11.14
CA GLY A 173 0.46 11.78 -10.25
C GLY A 173 1.31 13.03 -10.01
N ALA A 174 0.78 14.23 -10.27
CA ALA A 174 1.41 15.48 -9.86
C ALA A 174 1.27 15.68 -8.34
N SER A 175 2.06 16.59 -7.77
CA SER A 175 1.92 16.94 -6.35
C SER A 175 0.84 18.01 -6.16
N ALA A 176 -0.14 17.75 -5.29
CA ALA A 176 -1.16 18.74 -4.93
C ALA A 176 -0.51 19.96 -4.27
N PRO A 177 -0.96 21.21 -4.40
CA PRO A 177 -0.29 22.33 -3.71
C PRO A 177 -0.44 22.24 -2.19
N LEU A 178 0.64 22.32 -1.41
CA LEU A 178 0.55 22.37 0.06
C LEU A 178 0.48 23.80 0.57
N PHE A 179 1.40 24.66 0.13
CA PHE A 179 1.50 26.07 0.47
C PHE A 179 0.94 26.98 -0.62
N GLY A 180 1.13 26.62 -1.90
CA GLY A 180 0.70 27.40 -3.06
C GLY A 180 1.46 28.73 -3.26
N ASN A 181 2.65 28.85 -2.66
CA ASN A 181 3.49 30.05 -2.72
C ASN A 181 4.98 29.66 -2.72
N PHE A 182 5.88 30.61 -2.41
CA PHE A 182 7.33 30.39 -2.42
C PHE A 182 7.83 29.32 -1.42
N LEU A 183 7.00 28.89 -0.46
CA LEU A 183 7.32 27.80 0.47
C LEU A 183 7.06 26.40 -0.11
N GLU A 184 6.37 26.29 -1.25
CA GLU A 184 6.04 24.99 -1.87
C GLU A 184 7.26 24.06 -2.05
N PRO A 185 8.45 24.54 -2.48
CA PRO A 185 9.64 23.69 -2.61
C PRO A 185 10.05 22.99 -1.30
N LEU A 186 9.75 23.55 -0.13
CA LEU A 186 10.04 22.91 1.17
C LEU A 186 9.18 21.67 1.42
N SER A 187 8.05 21.54 0.73
CA SER A 187 7.14 20.39 0.83
C SER A 187 7.43 19.28 -0.18
N LEU A 188 8.36 19.50 -1.11
CA LEU A 188 8.65 18.59 -2.20
C LEU A 188 10.01 17.93 -2.00
N THR A 189 10.02 16.71 -1.49
CA THR A 189 11.25 15.96 -1.18
C THR A 189 11.42 14.80 -2.16
N PRO A 190 12.30 14.90 -3.17
CA PRO A 190 12.57 13.76 -4.06
C PRO A 190 13.33 12.66 -3.31
N TRP A 191 13.05 11.40 -3.65
CA TRP A 191 13.64 10.23 -2.98
C TRP A 191 15.17 10.28 -2.87
N TRP A 192 15.86 10.70 -3.93
CA TRP A 192 17.34 10.71 -3.98
C TRP A 192 17.96 11.73 -3.02
N MET A 193 17.18 12.69 -2.50
CA MET A 193 17.67 13.66 -1.52
C MET A 193 18.06 12.99 -0.20
N ILE A 194 17.34 11.95 0.21
CA ILE A 194 17.59 11.23 1.47
C ILE A 194 18.99 10.61 1.50
N PRO A 195 19.38 9.71 0.57
CA PRO A 195 20.73 9.15 0.59
C PRO A 195 21.80 10.21 0.32
N MET A 196 21.53 11.21 -0.53
CA MET A 196 22.48 12.28 -0.85
C MET A 196 22.86 13.10 0.39
N LEU A 197 21.90 13.42 1.26
CA LEU A 197 22.15 14.22 2.46
C LEU A 197 22.69 13.37 3.61
N TRP A 198 22.10 12.20 3.84
CA TRP A 198 22.35 11.45 5.07
C TRP A 198 23.50 10.46 4.98
N LEU A 199 23.79 9.86 3.82
CA LEU A 199 24.92 8.93 3.71
C LEU A 199 26.29 9.62 3.95
N PRO A 200 26.55 10.84 3.44
CA PRO A 200 27.78 11.57 3.78
C PRO A 200 27.87 11.89 5.28
N ALA A 201 26.75 12.27 5.92
CA ALA A 201 26.72 12.54 7.36
C ALA A 201 26.99 11.28 8.18
N VAL A 202 26.40 10.14 7.79
CA VAL A 202 26.66 8.82 8.39
C VAL A 202 28.13 8.42 8.21
N ALA A 203 28.69 8.59 7.02
CA ALA A 203 30.09 8.27 6.74
C ALA A 203 31.04 9.13 7.58
N TYR A 204 30.78 10.44 7.65
CA TYR A 204 31.57 11.36 8.47
C TYR A 204 31.45 11.06 9.97
N GLY A 205 30.25 10.82 10.48
CA GLY A 205 30.03 10.43 11.87
C GLY A 205 30.71 9.11 12.23
N THR A 206 30.66 8.12 11.32
CA THR A 206 31.36 6.84 11.49
C THR A 206 32.88 7.03 11.49
N TYR A 207 33.41 7.91 10.64
CA TYR A 207 34.82 8.29 10.65
C TYR A 207 35.23 8.93 11.98
N LEU A 208 34.42 9.84 12.54
CA LEU A 208 34.68 10.43 13.86
C LEU A 208 34.57 9.44 15.01
N ALA A 209 33.72 8.42 14.88
CA ALA A 209 33.60 7.35 15.86
C ALA A 209 34.82 6.41 15.85
N ALA A 210 35.42 6.15 14.68
CA ALA A 210 36.45 5.12 14.52
C ALA A 210 37.67 5.23 15.48
N PRO A 211 38.22 6.41 15.80
CA PRO A 211 39.34 6.54 16.74
C PRO A 211 39.05 6.05 18.17
N GLY A 212 37.77 5.92 18.55
CA GLY A 212 37.37 5.42 19.88
C GLY A 212 37.31 3.90 20.01
N PHE A 213 37.73 3.15 18.97
CA PHE A 213 37.69 1.70 18.94
C PHE A 213 39.06 1.11 18.62
N ASP A 214 39.51 0.16 19.44
CA ASP A 214 40.78 -0.56 19.20
C ASP A 214 40.74 -1.48 17.98
N ARG A 215 39.53 -1.91 17.58
CA ARG A 215 39.30 -2.85 16.48
C ARG A 215 38.11 -2.42 15.64
N TYR A 216 38.27 -2.45 14.32
CA TYR A 216 37.17 -2.21 13.37
C TYR A 216 35.99 -3.17 13.54
N GLY A 217 36.24 -4.40 14.03
CA GLY A 217 35.17 -5.36 14.33
C GLY A 217 34.22 -4.86 15.43
N THR A 218 34.75 -4.24 16.49
CA THR A 218 33.93 -3.68 17.57
C THR A 218 33.12 -2.48 17.07
N LEU A 219 33.74 -1.60 16.26
CA LEU A 219 33.05 -0.50 15.59
C LEU A 219 31.89 -1.03 14.73
N ALA A 220 32.14 -2.06 13.91
CA ALA A 220 31.13 -2.64 13.03
C ALA A 220 29.96 -3.23 13.82
N VAL A 221 30.23 -3.95 14.93
CA VAL A 221 29.17 -4.49 15.80
C VAL A 221 28.36 -3.37 16.45
N SER A 222 29.01 -2.31 16.95
CA SER A 222 28.33 -1.14 17.52
C SER A 222 27.49 -0.40 16.48
N TRP A 223 27.95 -0.32 15.24
CA TRP A 223 27.19 0.29 14.16
C TRP A 223 25.99 -0.59 13.76
N LEU A 224 26.19 -1.91 13.64
CA LEU A 224 25.12 -2.87 13.33
C LEU A 224 24.05 -2.92 14.43
N SER A 225 24.40 -2.75 15.71
CA SER A 225 23.40 -2.67 16.77
C SER A 225 22.51 -1.44 16.61
N GLY A 226 23.05 -0.31 16.14
CA GLY A 226 22.28 0.86 15.73
C GLY A 226 21.30 0.58 14.61
N LEU A 227 21.76 -0.11 13.56
CA LEU A 227 20.92 -0.52 12.43
C LEU A 227 19.77 -1.46 12.88
N LEU A 228 20.06 -2.43 13.75
CA LEU A 228 19.03 -3.30 14.30
C LEU A 228 18.04 -2.54 15.18
N THR A 229 18.53 -1.61 16.00
CA THR A 229 17.69 -0.73 16.83
C THR A 229 16.76 0.12 15.97
N TRP A 230 17.22 0.56 14.79
CA TRP A 230 16.36 1.30 13.86
C TRP A 230 15.11 0.51 13.48
N THR A 231 15.19 -0.79 13.23
CA THR A 231 13.99 -1.58 12.84
C THR A 231 12.88 -1.52 13.91
N LEU A 232 13.27 -1.48 15.19
CA LEU A 232 12.32 -1.32 16.29
C LEU A 232 11.81 0.13 16.38
N LEU A 233 12.70 1.10 16.20
CA LEU A 233 12.31 2.53 16.18
C LEU A 233 11.36 2.85 15.04
N GLU A 234 11.58 2.31 13.85
CA GLU A 234 10.67 2.38 12.71
C GLU A 234 9.27 1.96 13.13
N TYR A 235 9.14 0.75 13.68
CA TYR A 235 7.86 0.22 14.13
C TYR A 235 7.20 1.10 15.21
N ILE A 236 7.97 1.55 16.20
CA ILE A 236 7.46 2.42 17.28
C ILE A 236 7.01 3.77 16.74
N LEU A 237 7.81 4.42 15.90
CA LEU A 237 7.48 5.72 15.32
C LEU A 237 6.28 5.61 14.40
N HIS A 238 6.23 4.59 13.54
CA HIS A 238 5.12 4.38 12.63
C HIS A 238 3.81 4.15 13.39
N ARG A 239 3.82 3.28 14.40
CA ARG A 239 2.63 2.95 15.20
C ARG A 239 2.18 4.05 16.16
N PHE A 240 3.11 4.69 16.88
CA PHE A 240 2.75 5.54 18.03
C PHE A 240 2.96 7.04 17.79
N LEU A 241 3.64 7.43 16.70
CA LEU A 241 3.82 8.84 16.34
C LEU A 241 3.12 9.17 15.02
N PHE A 242 3.32 8.35 13.99
CA PHE A 242 2.74 8.58 12.66
C PHE A 242 1.24 8.22 12.64
N HIS A 243 0.86 7.10 13.25
CA HIS A 243 -0.52 6.72 13.56
C HIS A 243 -0.93 7.08 14.99
N LEU A 244 -0.67 8.33 15.40
CA LEU A 244 -1.09 8.80 16.74
C LEU A 244 -2.61 8.69 16.93
N ASP A 245 -3.38 8.85 15.83
CA ASP A 245 -4.79 8.53 15.64
C ASP A 245 -5.66 8.68 16.89
N HIS A 246 -5.91 7.58 17.60
CA HIS A 246 -6.75 7.54 18.79
C HIS A 246 -6.36 8.61 19.83
N TYR A 247 -5.04 8.80 20.03
CA TYR A 247 -4.43 9.73 20.98
C TYR A 247 -4.20 11.13 20.41
N LEU A 248 -4.54 11.38 19.14
CA LEU A 248 -4.43 12.70 18.54
C LEU A 248 -5.28 13.70 19.36
N PRO A 249 -4.77 14.87 19.74
CA PRO A 249 -5.59 15.85 20.44
C PRO A 249 -6.51 16.56 19.46
N ASP A 250 -7.75 16.81 19.88
CA ASP A 250 -8.79 17.44 19.05
C ASP A 250 -8.59 18.96 18.94
N ASN A 251 -7.53 19.35 18.22
CA ASN A 251 -7.23 20.74 17.89
C ASN A 251 -6.41 20.84 16.60
N ARG A 252 -6.47 22.02 15.98
CA ARG A 252 -5.77 22.31 14.71
C ARG A 252 -4.26 22.04 14.73
N VAL A 253 -3.58 22.24 15.86
CA VAL A 253 -2.13 22.06 15.95
C VAL A 253 -1.80 20.57 15.87
N GLY A 254 -2.49 19.74 16.66
CA GLY A 254 -2.36 18.28 16.60
C GLY A 254 -2.65 17.74 15.22
N ILE A 255 -3.81 18.10 14.66
CA ILE A 255 -4.24 17.69 13.31
C ILE A 255 -3.21 18.09 12.24
N THR A 256 -2.72 19.33 12.27
CA THR A 256 -1.73 19.79 11.27
C THR A 256 -0.39 19.08 11.42
N LEU A 257 0.08 18.83 12.65
CA LEU A 257 1.31 18.07 12.87
C LEU A 257 1.18 16.63 12.36
N HIS A 258 0.05 15.97 12.64
CA HIS A 258 -0.24 14.64 12.09
C HIS A 258 -0.22 14.64 10.56
N PHE A 259 -0.87 15.64 9.94
CA PHE A 259 -0.93 15.77 8.50
C PHE A 259 0.47 15.88 7.89
N LEU A 260 1.34 16.70 8.48
CA LEU A 260 2.71 16.90 8.01
C LEU A 260 3.65 15.70 8.28
N LEU A 261 3.40 14.93 9.34
CA LEU A 261 4.25 13.79 9.70
C LEU A 261 3.93 12.54 8.88
N HIS A 262 2.65 12.23 8.66
CA HIS A 262 2.28 11.02 7.94
C HIS A 262 0.92 11.09 7.23
N GLY A 263 -0.02 11.91 7.72
CA GLY A 263 -1.35 12.00 7.14
C GLY A 263 -1.36 12.40 5.65
N VAL A 264 -0.47 13.30 5.21
CA VAL A 264 -0.36 13.68 3.79
C VAL A 264 0.04 12.49 2.91
N HIS A 265 0.83 11.56 3.43
CA HIS A 265 1.22 10.35 2.71
C HIS A 265 0.02 9.41 2.55
N HIS A 266 -0.73 9.11 3.62
CA HIS A 266 -1.96 8.31 3.50
C HIS A 266 -3.03 8.98 2.62
N TYR A 267 -3.12 10.31 2.66
CA TYR A 267 -4.08 11.05 1.85
C TYR A 267 -3.68 11.09 0.37
N LEU A 268 -2.38 11.11 0.04
CA LEU A 268 -1.84 11.15 -1.32
C LEU A 268 -0.68 10.15 -1.49
N PRO A 269 -0.93 8.83 -1.45
CA PRO A 269 0.12 7.81 -1.30
C PRO A 269 1.04 7.70 -2.53
N MET A 270 0.51 8.04 -3.71
CA MET A 270 1.24 8.01 -4.98
C MET A 270 1.89 9.36 -5.36
N ASP A 271 1.92 10.34 -4.45
CA ASP A 271 2.67 11.59 -4.64
C ASP A 271 4.17 11.35 -4.36
N LYS A 272 4.95 11.28 -5.44
CA LYS A 272 6.40 10.98 -5.42
C LYS A 272 7.24 11.95 -4.59
N TYR A 273 6.74 13.14 -4.30
CA TYR A 273 7.50 14.16 -3.56
C TYR A 273 7.03 14.30 -2.09
N ARG A 274 6.01 13.54 -1.67
CA ARG A 274 5.41 13.63 -0.33
C ARG A 274 5.33 12.28 0.40
N LEU A 275 6.28 11.41 0.11
CA LEU A 275 6.42 10.12 0.77
C LEU A 275 7.60 10.11 1.74
N VAL A 276 8.80 10.40 1.24
CA VAL A 276 10.01 10.40 2.08
C VAL A 276 10.01 11.58 3.03
N MET A 277 10.62 11.42 4.19
CA MET A 277 10.57 12.45 5.23
C MET A 277 11.40 13.68 4.82
N PRO A 278 10.80 14.89 4.76
CA PRO A 278 11.55 16.09 4.44
C PRO A 278 12.71 16.30 5.42
N PRO A 279 13.93 16.67 4.95
CA PRO A 279 15.10 16.79 5.81
C PRO A 279 14.90 17.69 7.04
N THR A 280 14.11 18.76 6.90
CA THR A 280 13.74 19.66 8.00
C THR A 280 12.99 18.93 9.12
N LEU A 281 11.99 18.12 8.78
CA LEU A 281 11.22 17.34 9.76
C LEU A 281 12.08 16.21 10.32
N PHE A 282 12.86 15.53 9.48
CA PHE A 282 13.77 14.48 9.93
C PHE A 282 14.79 15.00 10.96
N LEU A 283 15.39 16.17 10.76
CA LEU A 283 16.31 16.78 11.74
C LEU A 283 15.65 16.99 13.11
N ILE A 284 14.41 17.46 13.12
CA ILE A 284 13.65 17.65 14.38
C ILE A 284 13.44 16.31 15.08
N LEU A 285 13.05 15.27 14.34
CA LEU A 285 12.83 13.93 14.89
C LEU A 285 14.13 13.24 15.30
N ALA A 286 15.22 13.40 14.55
CA ALA A 286 16.50 12.73 14.78
C ALA A 286 17.32 13.35 15.91
N THR A 287 17.14 14.64 16.20
CA THR A 287 17.85 15.37 17.26
C THR A 287 17.65 14.78 18.67
N PRO A 288 16.43 14.45 19.14
CA PRO A 288 16.26 13.81 20.44
C PRO A 288 16.93 12.43 20.51
N PHE A 289 16.95 11.66 19.42
CA PHE A 289 17.65 10.38 19.38
C PHE A 289 19.18 10.52 19.43
N TRP A 290 19.75 11.59 18.85
CA TRP A 290 21.17 11.91 19.01
C TRP A 290 21.51 12.13 20.49
N LYS A 291 20.71 12.96 21.17
CA LYS A 291 20.88 13.24 22.60
C LYS A 291 20.70 11.98 23.43
N LEU A 292 19.70 11.16 23.11
CA LEU A 292 19.44 9.90 23.82
C LEU A 292 20.59 8.91 23.67
N ALA A 293 21.12 8.73 22.46
CA ALA A 293 22.27 7.86 22.22
C ALA A 293 23.48 8.30 23.07
N HIS A 294 23.78 9.61 23.10
CA HIS A 294 24.89 10.13 23.91
C HIS A 294 24.62 10.16 25.41
N ALA A 295 23.37 10.12 25.84
CA ALA A 295 23.02 9.94 27.25
C ALA A 295 23.22 8.49 27.69
N ILE A 296 22.71 7.52 26.90
CA ILE A 296 22.85 6.08 27.16
C ILE A 296 24.33 5.66 27.14
N PHE A 297 25.07 6.13 26.14
CA PHE A 297 26.50 5.86 25.98
C PHE A 297 27.36 7.02 26.49
N SER A 298 26.94 7.68 27.56
CA SER A 298 27.64 8.85 28.14
C SER A 298 29.09 8.57 28.57
N PHE A 299 29.40 7.31 28.85
CA PHE A 299 30.77 6.85 29.17
C PHE A 299 31.68 6.72 27.95
N ASN A 300 31.13 6.70 26.72
CA ASN A 300 31.90 6.59 25.49
C ASN A 300 31.17 7.29 24.32
N TRP A 301 31.60 8.51 24.03
CA TRP A 301 31.07 9.33 22.93
C TRP A 301 31.15 8.62 21.57
N HIS A 302 32.26 7.93 21.29
CA HIS A 302 32.48 7.25 20.01
C HIS A 302 31.51 6.09 19.82
N LEU A 303 31.20 5.36 20.90
CA LEU A 303 30.17 4.32 20.90
C LEU A 303 28.79 4.89 20.60
N GLY A 304 28.39 5.97 21.29
CA GLY A 304 27.12 6.64 21.04
C GLY A 304 27.00 7.13 19.60
N THR A 305 28.07 7.69 19.04
CA THR A 305 28.12 8.14 17.65
C THR A 305 28.04 6.97 16.66
N ALA A 306 28.76 5.87 16.88
CA ALA A 306 28.71 4.68 16.01
C ALA A 306 27.31 4.06 15.95
N VAL A 307 26.66 3.87 17.10
CA VAL A 307 25.30 3.35 17.20
C VAL A 307 24.32 4.29 16.52
N TYR A 308 24.43 5.61 16.76
CA TYR A 308 23.58 6.59 16.10
C TYR A 308 23.74 6.56 14.57
N CYS A 309 24.97 6.51 14.06
CA CYS A 309 25.23 6.44 12.62
C CYS A 309 24.63 5.19 11.97
N GLY A 310 24.71 4.03 12.64
CA GLY A 310 24.03 2.81 12.20
C GLY A 310 22.52 2.95 12.17
N GLY A 311 21.94 3.63 13.17
CA GLY A 311 20.52 3.95 13.21
C GLY A 311 20.07 4.87 12.07
N ILE A 312 20.82 5.93 11.78
CA ILE A 312 20.52 6.85 10.66
C ILE A 312 20.68 6.15 9.31
N PHE A 313 21.64 5.23 9.17
CA PHE A 313 21.71 4.39 7.98
C PHE A 313 20.48 3.50 7.83
N GLY A 314 20.00 2.91 8.93
CA GLY A 314 18.74 2.18 8.97
C GLY A 314 17.56 3.04 8.50
N TYR A 315 17.49 4.30 8.94
CA TYR A 315 16.52 5.27 8.45
C TYR A 315 16.60 5.47 6.93
N VAL A 316 17.79 5.65 6.37
CA VAL A 316 17.95 5.81 4.92
C VAL A 316 17.44 4.56 4.19
N MET A 317 17.75 3.36 4.70
CA MET A 317 17.23 2.11 4.12
C MET A 317 15.70 2.06 4.20
N TYR A 318 15.11 2.46 5.32
CA TYR A 318 13.66 2.53 5.51
C TYR A 318 13.00 3.47 4.51
N ASP A 319 13.44 4.72 4.40
CA ASP A 319 12.78 5.72 3.54
C ASP A 319 12.89 5.31 2.05
N MET A 320 14.02 4.72 1.66
CA MET A 320 14.20 4.19 0.30
C MET A 320 13.34 2.97 0.05
N THR A 321 13.26 2.05 1.01
CA THR A 321 12.36 0.89 0.95
C THR A 321 10.93 1.38 0.77
N HIS A 322 10.46 2.24 1.67
CA HIS A 322 9.12 2.79 1.67
C HIS A 322 8.78 3.45 0.32
N TYR A 323 9.69 4.27 -0.21
CA TYR A 323 9.49 4.92 -1.50
C TYR A 323 9.33 3.92 -2.65
N PHE A 324 10.19 2.92 -2.72
CA PHE A 324 10.19 1.95 -3.82
C PHE A 324 9.06 0.93 -3.72
N LEU A 325 8.54 0.64 -2.52
CA LEU A 325 7.33 -0.17 -2.34
C LEU A 325 6.13 0.47 -3.06
N HIS A 326 5.98 1.80 -3.01
CA HIS A 326 4.91 2.50 -3.73
C HIS A 326 5.19 2.66 -5.23
N HIS A 327 6.42 2.99 -5.61
CA HIS A 327 6.69 3.59 -6.92
C HIS A 327 7.42 2.70 -7.94
N GLN A 328 7.77 1.46 -7.58
CA GLN A 328 8.49 0.56 -8.50
C GLN A 328 7.82 -0.80 -8.63
N ASN A 329 8.10 -1.46 -9.76
CA ASN A 329 7.88 -2.88 -9.90
C ASN A 329 9.10 -3.60 -9.34
N LEU A 330 8.92 -4.23 -8.19
CA LEU A 330 10.01 -4.82 -7.41
C LEU A 330 10.22 -6.30 -7.79
N PRO A 331 11.43 -6.84 -7.58
CA PRO A 331 11.71 -8.26 -7.76
C PRO A 331 10.75 -9.16 -6.96
N LEU A 332 10.51 -10.39 -7.43
CA LEU A 332 9.55 -11.34 -6.83
C LEU A 332 9.71 -11.50 -5.31
N TRP A 333 10.95 -11.60 -4.83
CA TRP A 333 11.27 -11.77 -3.41
C TRP A 333 10.94 -10.54 -2.53
N TYR A 334 10.67 -9.39 -3.13
CA TYR A 334 10.31 -8.14 -2.44
C TYR A 334 8.85 -7.72 -2.68
N LYS A 335 8.17 -8.35 -3.66
CA LYS A 335 6.74 -8.09 -3.93
C LYS A 335 5.83 -8.42 -2.75
N GLY A 336 6.17 -9.42 -1.94
CA GLY A 336 5.42 -9.74 -0.72
C GLY A 336 5.37 -8.57 0.26
N LEU A 337 6.52 -7.90 0.47
CA LEU A 337 6.59 -6.71 1.32
C LEU A 337 5.84 -5.53 0.70
N LYS A 338 5.87 -5.38 -0.63
CA LYS A 338 5.07 -4.38 -1.36
C LYS A 338 3.58 -4.59 -1.12
N LYS A 339 3.07 -5.80 -1.36
CA LYS A 339 1.66 -6.15 -1.13
C LYS A 339 1.25 -5.88 0.32
N TYR A 340 2.11 -6.25 1.27
CA TYR A 340 1.89 -6.02 2.69
C TYR A 340 1.77 -4.52 3.02
N HIS A 341 2.73 -3.71 2.58
CA HIS A 341 2.71 -2.26 2.84
C HIS A 341 1.57 -1.55 2.12
N LEU A 342 1.25 -1.93 0.88
CA LEU A 342 0.12 -1.33 0.17
C LEU A 342 -1.21 -1.71 0.83
N ALA A 343 -1.37 -2.93 1.33
CA ALA A 343 -2.54 -3.31 2.10
C ALA A 343 -2.71 -2.47 3.38
N HIS A 344 -1.63 -2.01 4.01
CA HIS A 344 -1.73 -1.02 5.09
C HIS A 344 -2.38 0.30 4.61
N HIS A 345 -2.15 0.72 3.36
CA HIS A 345 -2.74 1.95 2.79
C HIS A 345 -4.18 1.78 2.31
N PHE A 346 -4.49 0.71 1.55
CA PHE A 346 -5.81 0.55 0.91
C PHE A 346 -6.75 -0.39 1.66
N LEU A 347 -6.24 -1.26 2.53
CA LEU A 347 -7.05 -2.17 3.36
C LEU A 347 -7.14 -1.63 4.78
N ASP A 348 -6.14 -1.82 5.65
CA ASP A 348 -6.24 -1.47 7.06
C ASP A 348 -4.99 -0.76 7.60
N TYR A 349 -5.11 0.55 7.86
CA TYR A 349 -4.02 1.38 8.38
C TYR A 349 -3.76 1.20 9.89
N GLU A 350 -4.62 0.46 10.61
CA GLU A 350 -4.41 0.14 12.03
C GLU A 350 -3.48 -1.08 12.25
N LEU A 351 -3.00 -1.69 11.17
CA LEU A 351 -2.12 -2.87 11.15
C LEU A 351 -1.00 -2.67 10.13
N GLY A 352 0.05 -3.49 10.17
CA GLY A 352 1.12 -3.45 9.16
C GLY A 352 2.06 -2.25 9.30
N PHE A 353 2.51 -1.96 10.52
CA PHE A 353 3.39 -0.82 10.79
C PHE A 353 4.85 -1.08 10.39
N GLY A 354 5.24 -2.34 10.17
CA GLY A 354 6.57 -2.68 9.67
C GLY A 354 6.70 -2.45 8.16
N VAL A 355 7.56 -1.52 7.74
CA VAL A 355 7.77 -1.17 6.32
C VAL A 355 8.99 -1.88 5.75
N THR A 356 10.09 -1.98 6.52
CA THR A 356 11.27 -2.75 6.11
C THR A 356 11.09 -4.25 6.31
N SER A 357 10.25 -4.65 7.27
CA SER A 357 9.84 -6.03 7.49
C SER A 357 8.61 -6.13 8.40
N ALA A 358 7.80 -7.19 8.26
CA ALA A 358 6.70 -7.51 9.17
C ALA A 358 7.14 -8.15 10.50
N PHE A 359 8.44 -8.15 10.82
CA PHE A 359 8.97 -8.85 12.01
C PHE A 359 8.35 -8.31 13.31
N TRP A 360 8.36 -7.00 13.50
CA TRP A 360 7.80 -6.38 14.71
C TRP A 360 6.28 -6.44 14.75
N ASP A 361 5.61 -6.45 13.60
CA ASP A 361 4.17 -6.71 13.54
C ASP A 361 3.81 -8.09 14.09
N ARG A 362 4.60 -9.12 13.78
CA ARG A 362 4.39 -10.47 14.35
C ARG A 362 4.69 -10.51 15.84
N VAL A 363 5.76 -9.85 16.28
CA VAL A 363 6.15 -9.80 17.70
C VAL A 363 5.07 -9.13 18.54
N PHE A 364 4.45 -8.07 18.02
CA PHE A 364 3.46 -7.25 18.74
C PHE A 364 2.01 -7.45 18.28
N ASN A 365 1.76 -8.49 17.47
CA ASN A 365 0.45 -8.91 16.98
C ASN A 365 -0.34 -7.79 16.28
N THR A 366 0.31 -7.12 15.33
CA THR A 366 -0.25 -6.10 14.43
C THR A 366 -0.08 -6.47 12.95
N GLU A 367 0.08 -7.77 12.64
CA GLU A 367 0.20 -8.24 11.27
C GLU A 367 -1.14 -8.09 10.52
N LEU A 368 -1.09 -7.63 9.27
CA LEU A 368 -2.28 -7.57 8.41
C LEU A 368 -2.83 -8.98 8.17
N PRO A 369 -4.17 -9.17 8.24
CA PRO A 369 -4.77 -10.47 7.95
C PRO A 369 -4.54 -10.85 6.49
N THR A 370 -3.84 -11.97 6.26
CA THR A 370 -3.78 -12.59 4.94
C THR A 370 -5.14 -13.18 4.60
N ALA A 371 -5.68 -12.89 3.41
CA ALA A 371 -6.85 -13.58 2.88
C ALA A 371 -6.64 -15.10 3.01
N GLY A 372 -7.43 -15.77 3.84
CA GLY A 372 -7.30 -17.20 4.13
C GLY A 372 -7.15 -17.59 5.62
N LYS A 373 -6.96 -16.64 6.55
CA LYS A 373 -7.03 -16.94 7.99
C LYS A 373 -8.20 -16.22 8.66
N THR A 374 -9.41 -16.65 8.37
CA THR A 374 -10.49 -16.58 9.37
C THR A 374 -10.21 -17.63 10.44
N LYS A 375 -10.10 -17.18 11.69
CA LYS A 375 -10.02 -18.07 12.86
C LYS A 375 -11.23 -18.97 12.99
#